data_AF-A0AAU9VH51-F1
#
_entry.id   AF-A0AAU9VH51-F1
#
_cell.length_a   1.000
_cell.length_b   1.000
_cell.length_c   1.000
_cell.angle_alpha   90.00
_cell.angle_beta   90.00
_cell.angle_gamma   90.00
#
_symmetry.space_group_name_H-M   'P 1'
#
loop_
_entity.id
_entity.type
_entity.pdbx_description
1 polymer ?
#
loop_
_entity_poly.entity_id
_entity_poly.type
_entity_poly.pdbx_seq_one_letter_code
_entity_poly.pdbx_strand_id
1 'polypeptide(L)'
;MVVVLLIAFIYIYRNRHDFVQALKCITKPNLHMGMFKAYQLYLVAFILLVSIVSVGILFRLKTSFIALLSVFSICCGVMQLHIICCYQNQKNNFQSLYLFLSSNASFFRNWEKVLPCLEHIVSTEPSFKSYIDIILSAIECGESIISAYRKISTHYLVVTLAVIMEMAETYGNAGLDHALLSYEEDLDQWKAYTEKLNQELLGMRLKVLLLTIMSIGIAYLSIGMLSETVEIVHSWLYQYAVTGFLIVILIVLMETMKGMKASWFGEEECID
;
A
#
# COMPACT_ATOMS: atom_id res chain seq x y z
N MET A 1 -24.21 16.29 -9.45
CA MET A 1 -22.82 16.38 -9.98
C MET A 1 -21.92 17.29 -9.16
N VAL A 2 -22.26 18.56 -8.93
CA VAL A 2 -21.41 19.52 -8.20
C VAL A 2 -21.04 19.05 -6.78
N VAL A 3 -21.99 18.46 -6.05
CA VAL A 3 -21.77 17.96 -4.67
C VAL A 3 -20.78 16.80 -4.63
N VAL A 4 -20.83 15.86 -5.59
CA VAL A 4 -19.92 14.71 -5.64
C VAL A 4 -18.50 15.15 -5.99
N LEU A 5 -18.36 16.10 -6.92
CA LEU A 5 -17.07 16.71 -7.25
C LEU A 5 -16.49 17.48 -6.06
N LEU A 6 -17.31 18.21 -5.29
CA LEU A 6 -16.90 18.88 -4.07
C LEU A 6 -16.41 17.90 -3.00
N ILE A 7 -17.12 16.78 -2.80
CA ILE A 7 -16.71 15.74 -1.85
C ILE A 7 -15.37 15.10 -2.28
N ALA A 8 -15.20 14.82 -3.57
CA ALA A 8 -13.93 14.33 -4.11
C ALA A 8 -12.80 15.34 -3.91
N PHE A 9 -13.05 16.64 -4.15
CA PHE A 9 -12.05 17.70 -3.99
C PHE A 9 -11.66 17.90 -2.52
N ILE A 10 -12.64 17.91 -1.61
CA ILE A 10 -12.42 17.99 -0.16
C ILE A 10 -11.63 16.77 0.33
N TYR A 11 -11.92 15.58 -0.19
CA TYR A 11 -11.20 14.36 0.16
C TYR A 11 -9.74 14.39 -0.33
N ILE A 12 -9.51 14.80 -1.57
CA ILE A 12 -8.15 14.99 -2.13
C ILE A 12 -7.38 16.04 -1.31
N TYR A 13 -8.02 17.15 -0.96
CA TYR A 13 -7.41 18.21 -0.17
C TYR A 13 -7.04 17.73 1.24
N ARG A 14 -7.94 16.98 1.89
CA ARG A 14 -7.71 16.42 3.24
C ARG A 14 -6.57 15.41 3.27
N ASN A 15 -6.43 14.58 2.24
CA ASN A 15 -5.38 13.57 2.16
C ASN A 15 -4.15 14.03 1.35
N ARG A 16 -3.97 15.35 1.20
CA ARG A 16 -2.85 15.94 0.46
C ARG A 16 -1.50 15.41 0.94
N HIS A 17 -1.33 15.18 2.24
CA HIS A 17 -0.06 14.72 2.80
C HIS A 17 0.36 13.35 2.22
N ASP A 18 -0.55 12.39 2.18
CA ASP A 18 -0.29 11.04 1.65
C ASP A 18 -0.02 11.07 0.14
N PHE A 19 -0.78 11.90 -0.60
CA PHE A 19 -0.52 12.13 -2.02
C PHE A 19 0.83 12.81 -2.26
N VAL A 20 1.19 13.82 -1.46
CA VAL A 20 2.48 14.53 -1.54
C VAL A 20 3.63 13.61 -1.15
N GLN A 21 3.45 12.71 -0.18
CA GLN A 21 4.48 11.76 0.23
C GLN A 21 4.66 10.66 -0.82
N ALA A 22 3.58 10.18 -1.44
CA ALA A 22 3.66 9.33 -2.64
C ALA A 22 4.34 10.04 -3.81
N LEU A 23 4.01 11.32 -4.06
CA LEU A 23 4.67 12.18 -5.06
C LEU A 23 6.15 12.45 -4.73
N LYS A 24 6.52 12.57 -3.45
CA LYS A 24 7.90 12.70 -2.98
C LYS A 24 8.71 11.41 -3.17
N CYS A 25 8.10 10.24 -2.93
CA CYS A 25 8.69 8.95 -3.28
C CYS A 25 8.83 8.76 -4.81
N ILE A 26 7.96 9.40 -5.60
CA ILE A 26 8.05 9.48 -7.07
C ILE A 26 9.17 10.45 -7.52
N THR A 27 9.54 11.44 -6.69
CA THR A 27 10.52 12.52 -7.02
C THR A 27 11.90 12.39 -6.35
N LYS A 28 12.17 11.33 -5.57
CA LYS A 28 13.57 10.90 -5.29
C LYS A 28 14.30 10.65 -6.63
N PRO A 29 15.63 10.86 -6.72
CA PRO A 29 16.33 11.35 -7.92
C PRO A 29 16.53 10.31 -9.02
N ASN A 30 15.43 9.76 -9.54
CA ASN A 30 15.36 9.05 -10.80
C ASN A 30 14.13 9.58 -11.55
N LEU A 31 14.28 10.76 -12.16
CA LEU A 31 13.26 11.50 -12.92
C LEU A 31 12.49 10.62 -13.92
N HIS A 32 13.15 9.63 -14.51
CA HIS A 32 12.54 8.65 -15.41
C HIS A 32 11.54 7.71 -14.72
N MET A 33 11.84 7.26 -13.49
CA MET A 33 10.99 6.35 -12.72
C MET A 33 9.71 7.04 -12.25
N GLY A 34 9.80 8.33 -11.93
CA GLY A 34 8.67 9.14 -11.47
C GLY A 34 7.68 9.45 -12.59
N MET A 35 8.18 9.87 -13.76
CA MET A 35 7.34 10.12 -14.94
C MET A 35 6.66 8.84 -15.44
N PHE A 36 7.36 7.70 -15.41
CA PHE A 36 6.78 6.41 -15.80
C PHE A 36 5.61 6.01 -14.90
N LYS A 37 5.74 6.18 -13.58
CA LYS A 37 4.66 5.89 -12.62
C LYS A 37 3.47 6.83 -12.76
N ALA A 38 3.71 8.13 -13.01
CA ALA A 38 2.63 9.08 -13.28
C ALA A 38 1.89 8.74 -14.58
N TYR A 39 2.61 8.41 -15.65
CA TYR A 39 2.02 7.96 -16.92
C TYR A 39 1.19 6.69 -16.75
N GLN A 40 1.69 5.71 -16.00
CA GLN A 40 0.97 4.48 -15.67
C GLN A 40 -0.35 4.76 -14.93
N LEU A 41 -0.35 5.76 -14.05
CA LEU A 41 -1.52 6.16 -13.26
C LEU A 41 -2.59 6.84 -14.13
N TYR A 42 -2.19 7.74 -15.03
CA TYR A 42 -3.08 8.33 -16.04
C TYR A 42 -3.64 7.28 -17.00
N LEU A 43 -2.82 6.32 -17.43
CA LEU A 43 -3.22 5.24 -18.32
C LEU A 43 -4.27 4.33 -17.65
N VAL A 44 -4.07 3.97 -16.38
CA VAL A 44 -5.06 3.19 -15.60
C VAL A 44 -6.38 3.95 -15.46
N ALA A 45 -6.34 5.25 -15.14
CA ALA A 45 -7.54 6.07 -15.03
C ALA A 45 -8.30 6.17 -16.36
N PHE A 46 -7.56 6.31 -17.48
CA PHE A 46 -8.15 6.32 -18.82
C PHE A 46 -8.81 4.98 -19.17
N ILE A 47 -8.14 3.85 -18.91
CA ILE A 47 -8.72 2.51 -19.14
C ILE A 47 -10.01 2.32 -18.32
N LEU A 48 -10.02 2.76 -17.07
CA LEU A 48 -11.18 2.63 -16.18
C LEU A 48 -12.38 3.43 -16.72
N LEU A 49 -12.14 4.65 -17.20
CA LEU A 49 -13.17 5.50 -17.81
C LEU A 49 -13.71 4.88 -19.10
N VAL A 50 -12.83 4.40 -19.99
CA VAL A 50 -13.22 3.71 -21.24
C VAL A 50 -14.02 2.43 -20.95
N SER A 51 -13.62 1.66 -19.92
CA SER A 51 -14.32 0.44 -19.52
C SER A 51 -15.76 0.73 -19.10
N ILE A 52 -15.99 1.80 -18.33
CA ILE A 52 -17.33 2.14 -17.83
C ILE A 52 -18.23 2.71 -18.91
N VAL A 53 -17.67 3.51 -19.81
CA VAL A 53 -18.42 3.96 -21.00
C VAL A 53 -18.80 2.75 -21.86
N SER A 54 -17.88 1.80 -22.06
CA SER A 54 -18.14 0.56 -22.79
C SER A 54 -19.23 -0.29 -22.14
N VAL A 55 -19.16 -0.49 -20.82
CA VAL A 55 -20.21 -1.18 -20.05
C VAL A 55 -21.54 -0.43 -20.14
N GLY A 56 -21.53 0.90 -20.04
CA GLY A 56 -22.76 1.70 -20.19
C GLY A 56 -23.43 1.53 -21.56
N ILE A 57 -22.63 1.45 -22.63
CA ILE A 57 -23.10 1.20 -24.00
C ILE A 57 -23.62 -0.24 -24.14
N LEU A 58 -22.91 -1.24 -23.60
CA LEU A 58 -23.33 -2.65 -23.63
C LEU A 58 -24.71 -2.84 -22.99
N PHE A 59 -24.98 -2.13 -21.89
CA PHE A 59 -26.26 -2.15 -21.18
C PHE A 59 -27.32 -1.19 -21.78
N ARG A 60 -27.06 -0.57 -22.94
CA ARG A 60 -27.96 0.37 -23.63
C ARG A 60 -28.55 1.44 -22.69
N LEU A 61 -27.72 1.98 -21.81
CA LEU A 61 -28.13 3.01 -20.87
C LEU A 61 -28.31 4.37 -21.58
N LYS A 62 -29.24 5.20 -21.10
CA LYS A 62 -29.36 6.59 -21.56
C LYS A 62 -28.09 7.37 -21.18
N THR A 63 -27.73 8.35 -21.99
CA THR A 63 -26.51 9.17 -21.81
C THR A 63 -26.42 9.83 -20.44
N SER A 64 -27.55 10.22 -19.85
CA SER A 64 -27.61 10.81 -18.50
C SER A 64 -27.15 9.84 -17.40
N PHE A 65 -27.52 8.56 -17.49
CA PHE A 65 -27.09 7.53 -16.53
C PHE A 65 -25.63 7.13 -16.74
N ILE A 66 -25.16 7.08 -17.99
CA ILE A 66 -23.73 6.86 -18.30
C ILE A 66 -22.88 7.99 -17.71
N ALA A 67 -23.32 9.25 -17.84
CA ALA A 67 -22.65 10.39 -17.24
C ALA A 67 -22.63 10.34 -15.70
N LEU A 68 -23.70 9.84 -15.07
CA LEU A 68 -23.74 9.66 -13.62
C LEU A 68 -22.76 8.56 -13.17
N LEU A 69 -22.72 7.43 -13.87
CA LEU A 69 -21.80 6.31 -13.63
C LEU A 69 -20.33 6.73 -13.82
N SER A 70 -20.02 7.51 -14.85
CA SER A 70 -18.65 7.97 -15.10
C SER A 70 -18.15 8.89 -13.99
N VAL A 71 -18.99 9.81 -13.50
CA VAL A 71 -18.64 10.71 -12.38
C VAL A 71 -18.41 9.93 -11.09
N PHE A 72 -19.31 8.98 -10.78
CA PHE A 72 -19.16 8.14 -9.59
C PHE A 72 -17.87 7.30 -9.66
N SER A 73 -17.58 6.76 -10.83
CA SER A 73 -16.36 6.02 -11.08
C SER A 73 -15.10 6.84 -10.94
N ILE A 74 -15.05 8.08 -11.44
CA ILE A 74 -13.87 8.94 -11.26
C ILE A 74 -13.60 9.13 -9.77
N CYS A 75 -14.64 9.35 -8.96
CA CYS A 75 -14.51 9.46 -7.50
C CYS A 75 -13.96 8.17 -6.87
N CYS A 76 -14.51 7.00 -7.22
CA CYS A 76 -14.01 5.71 -6.76
C CYS A 76 -12.57 5.44 -7.25
N GLY A 77 -12.23 5.83 -8.48
CA GLY A 77 -10.91 5.65 -9.07
C GLY A 77 -9.84 6.43 -8.30
N VAL A 78 -10.12 7.70 -7.95
CA VAL A 78 -9.22 8.51 -7.11
C VAL A 78 -8.99 7.85 -5.74
N MET A 79 -10.05 7.33 -5.12
CA MET A 79 -9.97 6.62 -3.85
C MET A 79 -9.11 5.35 -3.96
N GLN A 80 -9.32 4.55 -5.00
CA GLN A 80 -8.54 3.33 -5.25
C GLN A 80 -7.08 3.65 -5.51
N LEU A 81 -6.79 4.71 -6.27
CA LEU A 81 -5.43 5.18 -6.53
C LEU A 81 -4.72 5.59 -5.22
N HIS A 82 -5.40 6.33 -4.36
CA HIS A 82 -4.88 6.68 -3.04
C HIS A 82 -4.49 5.44 -2.23
N ILE A 83 -5.38 4.44 -2.19
CA ILE A 83 -5.14 3.19 -1.48
C ILE A 83 -3.93 2.44 -2.06
N ILE A 84 -3.82 2.34 -3.38
CA ILE A 84 -2.66 1.70 -4.05
C ILE A 84 -1.36 2.42 -3.72
N CYS A 85 -1.36 3.75 -3.74
CA CYS A 85 -0.19 4.55 -3.36
C CYS A 85 0.21 4.31 -1.90
N CYS A 86 -0.76 4.31 -0.98
CA CYS A 86 -0.52 4.02 0.42
C CYS A 86 0.08 2.63 0.63
N TYR A 87 -0.52 1.61 -0.01
CA TYR A 87 -0.03 0.22 0.01
C TYR A 87 1.41 0.10 -0.51
N GLN A 88 1.72 0.73 -1.64
CA GLN A 88 3.08 0.69 -2.21
C GLN A 88 4.09 1.39 -1.30
N ASN A 89 3.70 2.50 -0.67
CA ASN A 89 4.57 3.21 0.26
C ASN A 89 4.86 2.37 1.51
N GLN A 90 3.83 1.75 2.08
CA GLN A 90 3.98 0.84 3.23
C GLN A 90 4.87 -0.36 2.88
N LYS A 91 4.68 -0.98 1.71
CA LYS A 91 5.55 -2.05 1.21
C LYS A 91 7.02 -1.63 1.13
N ASN A 92 7.27 -0.47 0.53
CA ASN A 92 8.63 0.03 0.36
C ASN A 92 9.28 0.36 1.73
N ASN A 93 8.51 0.93 2.66
CA ASN A 93 8.98 1.22 4.01
C ASN A 93 9.33 -0.08 4.76
N PHE A 94 8.46 -1.08 4.70
CA PHE A 94 8.70 -2.42 5.26
C PHE A 94 9.98 -3.03 4.69
N GLN A 95 10.12 -3.06 3.37
CA GLN A 95 11.28 -3.64 2.70
C GLN A 95 12.57 -2.88 3.06
N SER A 96 12.51 -1.55 3.17
CA SER A 96 13.66 -0.74 3.57
C SER A 96 14.06 -1.00 5.02
N LEU A 97 13.07 -1.18 5.93
CA LEU A 97 13.34 -1.50 7.33
C LEU A 97 13.93 -2.91 7.48
N TYR A 98 13.35 -3.91 6.80
CA TYR A 98 13.88 -5.27 6.78
C TYR A 98 15.34 -5.31 6.29
N LEU A 99 15.64 -4.64 5.17
CA LEU A 99 17.01 -4.59 4.63
C LEU A 99 17.95 -3.87 5.58
N PHE A 100 17.51 -2.76 6.18
CA PHE A 100 18.31 -2.05 7.18
C PHE A 100 18.65 -2.94 8.37
N LEU A 101 17.66 -3.64 8.94
CA LEU A 101 17.85 -4.53 10.09
C LEU A 101 18.73 -5.74 9.76
N SER A 102 18.54 -6.35 8.58
CA SER A 102 19.35 -7.47 8.10
C SER A 102 20.81 -7.06 7.89
N SER A 103 21.04 -5.94 7.18
CA SER A 103 22.39 -5.39 6.98
C SER A 103 23.04 -5.04 8.31
N ASN A 104 22.29 -4.44 9.24
CA ASN A 104 22.82 -4.05 10.55
C ASN A 104 23.21 -5.25 11.41
N ALA A 105 22.38 -6.29 11.46
CA ALA A 105 22.75 -7.55 12.13
C ALA A 105 24.02 -8.17 11.53
N SER A 106 24.11 -8.21 10.20
CA SER A 106 25.27 -8.76 9.48
C SER A 106 26.56 -7.97 9.71
N PHE A 107 26.52 -6.64 9.68
CA PHE A 107 27.69 -5.82 9.96
C PHE A 107 28.07 -5.83 11.43
N PHE A 108 27.09 -5.87 12.35
CA PHE A 108 27.37 -5.93 13.78
C PHE A 108 28.11 -7.22 14.16
N ARG A 109 27.82 -8.35 13.50
CA ARG A 109 28.57 -9.61 13.66
C ARG A 109 30.08 -9.44 13.43
N ASN A 110 30.49 -8.53 12.53
CA ASN A 110 31.90 -8.35 12.18
C ASN A 110 32.61 -7.28 13.02
N TRP A 111 31.89 -6.23 13.42
CA TRP A 111 32.49 -5.06 14.10
C TRP A 111 32.33 -5.10 15.62
N GLU A 112 31.31 -5.81 16.13
CA GLU A 112 31.01 -6.00 17.56
C GLU A 112 30.87 -4.68 18.35
N LYS A 113 30.70 -3.56 17.63
CA LYS A 113 30.51 -2.21 18.15
C LYS A 113 29.51 -1.47 17.27
N VAL A 114 28.59 -0.75 17.91
CA VAL A 114 27.45 -0.07 17.29
C VAL A 114 27.92 1.06 16.39
N LEU A 115 28.81 1.92 16.87
CA LEU A 115 29.28 3.09 16.13
C LEU A 115 29.99 2.74 14.80
N PRO A 116 31.03 1.87 14.79
CA PRO A 116 31.68 1.45 13.55
C PRO A 116 30.73 0.74 12.58
N CYS A 117 29.79 -0.05 13.11
CA CYS A 117 28.77 -0.72 12.30
C CYS A 117 27.90 0.31 11.55
N LEU A 118 27.37 1.31 12.26
CA LEU A 118 26.53 2.36 11.69
C LEU A 118 27.27 3.18 10.64
N GLU A 119 28.52 3.59 10.91
CA GLU A 119 29.36 4.31 9.93
C GLU A 119 29.60 3.49 8.67
N HIS A 120 29.86 2.19 8.81
CA HIS A 120 30.07 1.28 7.69
C HIS A 120 28.80 1.12 6.84
N ILE A 121 27.62 1.05 7.46
CA ILE A 121 26.34 0.98 6.73
C ILE A 121 26.12 2.26 5.91
N VAL A 122 26.37 3.44 6.46
CA VAL A 122 26.25 4.70 5.70
C VAL A 122 27.18 4.72 4.49
N SER A 123 28.41 4.20 4.64
CA SER A 123 29.39 4.16 3.57
C SER A 123 29.02 3.21 2.43
N THR A 124 28.36 2.09 2.76
CA THR A 124 27.99 1.04 1.80
C THR A 124 26.63 1.29 1.16
N GLU A 125 25.65 1.73 1.96
CA GLU A 125 24.26 1.95 1.56
C GLU A 125 23.77 3.33 2.01
N PRO A 126 24.06 4.40 1.23
CA PRO A 126 23.72 5.77 1.59
C PRO A 126 22.20 6.01 1.68
N SER A 127 21.38 5.09 1.18
CA SER A 127 19.91 5.09 1.35
C SER A 127 19.47 4.99 2.80
N PHE A 128 20.25 4.38 3.68
CA PHE A 128 19.92 4.23 5.11
C PHE A 128 20.40 5.38 5.99
N LYS A 129 21.10 6.37 5.40
CA LYS A 129 21.63 7.52 6.12
C LYS A 129 20.58 8.21 6.99
N SER A 130 19.33 8.34 6.52
CA SER A 130 18.27 8.96 7.32
C SER A 130 17.94 8.21 8.61
N TYR A 131 18.00 6.87 8.62
CA TYR A 131 17.79 6.08 9.84
C TYR A 131 18.97 6.22 10.78
N ILE A 132 20.18 6.21 10.21
CA ILE A 132 21.43 6.25 10.97
C ILE A 132 21.64 7.62 11.59
N ASP A 133 21.35 8.72 10.88
CA ASP A 133 21.42 10.08 11.42
C ASP A 133 20.47 10.24 12.63
N ILE A 134 19.29 9.60 12.62
CA ILE A 134 18.36 9.60 13.77
C ILE A 134 18.95 8.82 14.95
N ILE A 135 19.55 7.65 14.71
CA ILE A 135 20.18 6.85 15.77
C ILE A 135 21.39 7.61 16.34
N LEU A 136 22.30 8.08 15.50
CA LEU A 136 23.53 8.75 15.90
C LEU A 136 23.23 10.04 16.68
N SER A 137 22.28 10.86 16.20
CA SER A 137 21.90 12.08 16.94
C SER A 137 21.31 11.77 18.32
N ALA A 138 20.56 10.68 18.48
CA ALA A 138 20.05 10.23 19.78
C ALA A 138 21.18 9.76 20.70
N ILE A 139 22.13 8.97 20.17
CA ILE A 139 23.30 8.50 20.92
C ILE A 139 24.21 9.68 21.33
N GLU A 140 24.43 10.66 20.44
CA GLU A 140 25.19 11.89 20.73
C GLU A 140 24.53 12.74 21.84
N CYS A 141 23.19 12.69 21.94
CA CYS A 141 22.44 13.33 23.03
C CYS A 141 22.51 12.55 24.36
N GLY A 142 23.20 11.41 24.40
CA GLY A 142 23.34 10.57 25.60
C GLY A 142 22.16 9.63 25.86
N GLU A 143 21.31 9.39 24.87
CA GLU A 143 20.24 8.40 24.98
C GLU A 143 20.78 6.96 24.84
N SER A 144 20.07 5.97 25.40
CA SER A 144 20.47 4.56 25.27
C SER A 144 20.27 4.05 23.84
N ILE A 145 21.03 3.03 23.46
CA ILE A 145 20.95 2.41 22.12
C ILE A 145 19.51 1.94 21.85
N ILE A 146 18.86 1.30 22.82
CA ILE A 146 17.46 0.88 22.71
C ILE A 146 16.53 2.06 22.38
N SER A 147 16.66 3.18 23.09
CA SER A 147 15.81 4.35 22.86
C SER A 147 16.06 5.02 21.51
N ALA A 148 17.32 5.03 21.05
CA ALA A 148 17.70 5.54 19.73
C ALA A 148 17.08 4.72 18.60
N TYR A 149 17.08 3.39 18.70
CA TYR A 149 16.46 2.50 17.71
C TYR A 149 14.93 2.56 17.73
N ARG A 150 14.32 2.74 18.91
CA ARG A 150 12.86 2.91 19.05
C ARG A 150 12.34 4.13 18.27
N LYS A 151 13.17 5.18 18.08
CA LYS A 151 12.80 6.36 17.26
C LYS A 151 12.65 6.06 15.77
N ILE A 152 13.25 4.98 15.25
CA ILE A 152 13.05 4.55 13.86
C ILE A 152 11.71 3.84 13.70
N SER A 153 11.45 2.88 14.59
CA SER A 153 10.23 2.08 14.58
C SER A 153 10.06 1.42 15.95
N THR A 154 8.80 1.34 16.40
CA THR A 154 8.39 0.68 17.64
C THR A 154 8.27 -0.84 17.52
N HIS A 155 8.56 -1.39 16.34
CA HIS A 155 8.46 -2.84 16.09
C HIS A 155 9.41 -3.63 16.99
N TYR A 156 8.94 -4.76 17.55
CA TYR A 156 9.70 -5.55 18.52
C TYR A 156 11.09 -5.97 17.99
N LEU A 157 11.21 -6.40 16.73
CA LEU A 157 12.50 -6.80 16.14
C LEU A 157 13.54 -5.66 16.16
N VAL A 158 13.11 -4.42 15.95
CA VAL A 158 14.01 -3.26 15.97
C VAL A 158 14.59 -3.06 17.38
N VAL A 159 13.73 -3.20 18.39
CA VAL A 159 14.10 -3.13 19.80
C VAL A 159 14.98 -4.32 20.19
N THR A 160 14.65 -5.53 19.74
CA THR A 160 15.43 -6.74 20.01
C THR A 160 16.85 -6.63 19.47
N LEU A 161 17.03 -6.13 18.25
CA LEU A 161 18.36 -5.89 17.70
C LEU A 161 19.15 -4.90 18.58
N ALA A 162 18.52 -3.81 18.99
CA ALA A 162 19.14 -2.82 19.86
C ALA A 162 19.55 -3.39 21.22
N VAL A 163 18.72 -4.26 21.81
CA VAL A 163 19.03 -4.98 23.05
C VAL A 163 20.23 -5.92 22.85
N ILE A 164 20.26 -6.69 21.76
CA ILE A 164 21.39 -7.60 21.46
C ILE A 164 22.69 -6.79 21.34
N MET A 165 22.66 -5.66 20.62
CA MET A 165 23.82 -4.80 20.45
C MET A 165 24.30 -4.19 21.78
N GLU A 166 23.38 -3.65 22.59
CA GLU A 166 23.70 -3.06 23.89
C GLU A 166 24.25 -4.09 24.88
N MET A 167 23.68 -5.30 24.89
CA MET A 167 24.15 -6.42 25.72
C MET A 167 25.54 -6.87 25.32
N ALA A 168 25.82 -6.98 24.02
CA ALA A 168 27.13 -7.38 23.51
C ALA A 168 28.21 -6.34 23.84
N GLU A 169 27.89 -5.04 23.72
CA GLU A 169 28.84 -3.98 24.12
C GLU A 169 29.09 -3.94 25.64
N THR A 170 28.06 -4.21 26.45
CA THR A 170 28.16 -4.11 27.91
C THR A 170 28.79 -5.34 28.56
N TYR A 171 28.43 -6.53 28.10
CA TYR A 171 28.78 -7.81 28.74
C TYR A 171 29.76 -8.65 27.90
N GLY A 172 30.10 -8.21 26.69
CA GLY A 172 30.99 -8.91 25.76
C GLY A 172 30.26 -9.93 24.87
N ASN A 173 31.00 -10.52 23.92
CA ASN A 173 30.42 -11.25 22.78
C ASN A 173 30.05 -12.72 23.07
N ALA A 174 29.97 -13.12 24.34
CA ALA A 174 29.65 -14.50 24.68
C ALA A 174 28.22 -14.85 24.23
N GLY A 175 28.10 -15.63 23.16
CA GLY A 175 26.80 -16.02 22.59
C GLY A 175 26.21 -15.01 21.59
N LEU A 176 26.96 -13.98 21.19
CA LEU A 176 26.50 -12.98 20.20
C LEU A 176 26.09 -13.63 18.88
N ASP A 177 26.92 -14.54 18.36
CA ASP A 177 26.62 -15.23 17.09
C ASP A 177 25.31 -16.00 17.14
N HIS A 178 25.04 -16.71 18.25
CA HIS A 178 23.80 -17.43 18.43
C HIS A 178 22.60 -16.48 18.56
N ALA A 179 22.75 -15.37 19.28
CA ALA A 179 21.69 -14.37 19.41
C ALA A 179 21.37 -13.71 18.06
N LEU A 180 22.39 -13.35 17.28
CA LEU A 180 22.22 -12.78 15.95
C LEU A 180 21.64 -13.78 14.94
N LEU A 181 22.05 -15.06 14.98
CA LEU A 181 21.46 -16.10 14.13
C LEU A 181 19.97 -16.29 14.43
N SER A 182 19.60 -16.38 15.71
CA SER A 182 18.18 -16.47 16.11
C SER A 182 17.39 -15.24 15.66
N TYR A 183 17.99 -14.05 15.76
CA TYR A 183 17.38 -12.81 15.29
C TYR A 183 17.20 -12.76 13.77
N GLU A 184 18.18 -13.22 13.00
CA GLU A 184 18.11 -13.31 11.53
C GLU A 184 17.00 -14.29 11.10
N GLU A 185 16.87 -15.44 11.78
CA GLU A 185 15.78 -16.39 11.55
C GLU A 185 14.40 -15.79 11.80
N ASP A 186 14.22 -15.08 12.93
CA ASP A 186 12.98 -14.39 13.26
C ASP A 186 12.64 -13.29 12.24
N LEU A 187 13.65 -12.57 11.77
CA LEU A 187 13.51 -11.50 10.78
C LEU A 187 13.09 -12.05 9.40
N ASP A 188 13.66 -13.17 8.98
CA ASP A 188 13.28 -13.86 7.74
C ASP A 188 11.88 -14.47 7.83
N GLN A 189 11.53 -15.05 8.98
CA GLN A 189 10.19 -15.56 9.25
C GLN A 189 9.15 -14.44 9.23
N TRP A 190 9.45 -13.29 9.82
CA TRP A 190 8.59 -12.09 9.79
C TRP A 190 8.34 -11.62 8.36
N LYS A 191 9.39 -11.55 7.52
CA LYS A 191 9.23 -11.24 6.09
C LYS A 191 8.36 -12.26 5.37
N ALA A 192 8.63 -13.55 5.56
CA ALA A 192 7.88 -14.62 4.91
C ALA A 192 6.39 -14.58 5.28
N TYR A 193 6.07 -14.35 6.56
CA TYR A 193 4.67 -14.23 7.02
C TYR A 193 3.99 -12.98 6.49
N THR A 194 4.65 -11.83 6.53
CA THR A 194 4.09 -10.57 6.03
C THR A 194 3.83 -10.64 4.53
N GLU A 195 4.76 -11.22 3.75
CA GLU A 195 4.58 -11.43 2.32
C GLU A 195 3.47 -12.44 2.03
N LYS A 196 3.39 -13.55 2.77
CA LYS A 196 2.33 -14.56 2.62
C LYS A 196 0.94 -13.98 2.91
N LEU A 197 0.78 -13.25 4.01
CA LEU A 197 -0.48 -12.58 4.34
C LEU A 197 -0.92 -11.63 3.22
N ASN A 198 0.02 -10.84 2.70
CA ASN A 198 -0.25 -9.94 1.58
C ASN A 198 -0.61 -10.68 0.28
N GLN A 199 0.03 -11.82 0.00
CA GLN A 199 -0.34 -12.67 -1.14
C GLN A 199 -1.73 -13.26 -0.98
N GLU A 200 -2.13 -13.68 0.23
CA GLU A 200 -3.48 -14.17 0.52
C GLU A 200 -4.54 -13.07 0.32
N LEU A 201 -4.28 -11.85 0.78
CA LEU A 201 -5.14 -10.69 0.55
C LEU A 201 -5.29 -10.37 -0.95
N LEU A 202 -4.19 -10.39 -1.72
CA LEU A 202 -4.23 -10.24 -3.18
C LEU A 202 -5.02 -11.37 -3.85
N GLY A 203 -4.89 -12.61 -3.34
CA GLY A 203 -5.65 -13.76 -3.80
C GLY A 203 -7.16 -13.60 -3.55
N MET A 204 -7.56 -13.11 -2.37
CA MET A 204 -8.96 -12.79 -2.08
C MET A 204 -9.50 -11.71 -3.01
N ARG A 205 -8.71 -10.66 -3.27
CA ARG A 205 -9.09 -9.60 -4.23
C ARG A 205 -9.33 -10.16 -5.63
N LEU A 206 -8.46 -11.04 -6.11
CA LEU A 206 -8.63 -11.66 -7.43
C LEU A 206 -9.94 -12.46 -7.51
N LYS A 207 -10.28 -13.21 -6.44
CA LYS A 207 -11.55 -13.95 -6.35
C LYS A 207 -12.76 -13.02 -6.41
N VAL A 208 -12.75 -11.91 -5.68
CA VAL A 208 -13.86 -10.92 -5.70
C VAL A 208 -13.97 -10.24 -7.06
N LEU A 209 -12.85 -9.91 -7.70
CA LEU A 209 -12.84 -9.31 -9.04
C LEU A 209 -13.43 -10.28 -10.07
N LEU A 210 -13.09 -11.56 -9.99
CA LEU A 210 -13.66 -12.61 -10.85
C LEU A 210 -15.17 -12.76 -10.63
N LEU A 211 -15.62 -12.79 -9.38
CA LEU A 211 -17.05 -12.81 -9.04
C LEU A 211 -17.80 -11.59 -9.62
N THR A 212 -17.17 -10.42 -9.59
CA THR A 212 -17.73 -9.18 -10.14
C THR A 212 -17.88 -9.28 -11.66
N ILE A 213 -16.86 -9.76 -12.37
CA ILE A 213 -16.92 -9.97 -13.83
C ILE A 213 -18.02 -10.97 -14.18
N MET A 214 -18.13 -12.08 -13.44
CA MET A 214 -19.19 -13.07 -13.64
C MET A 214 -20.58 -12.46 -13.41
N SER A 215 -20.74 -11.61 -12.38
CA SER A 215 -22.00 -10.92 -12.10
C SER A 215 -22.42 -9.99 -13.25
N ILE A 216 -21.47 -9.24 -13.83
CA ILE A 216 -21.71 -8.41 -15.02
C ILE A 216 -22.11 -9.29 -16.22
N GLY A 217 -21.42 -10.43 -16.42
CA GLY A 217 -21.71 -11.37 -17.49
C GLY A 217 -23.12 -11.97 -17.39
N ILE A 218 -23.54 -12.37 -16.19
CA ILE A 218 -24.91 -12.87 -15.93
C ILE A 218 -25.94 -11.77 -16.22
N ALA A 219 -25.70 -10.55 -15.73
CA ALA A 219 -26.60 -9.42 -15.97
C ALA A 219 -26.74 -9.11 -17.47
N TYR A 220 -25.65 -9.21 -18.24
CA TYR A 220 -25.68 -9.05 -19.69
C TYR A 220 -26.54 -10.12 -20.39
N LEU A 221 -26.41 -11.39 -20.00
CA LEU A 221 -27.26 -12.46 -20.54
C LEU A 221 -28.75 -12.24 -20.21
N SER A 222 -29.06 -11.80 -18.98
CA SER A 222 -30.42 -11.46 -18.58
C SER A 222 -31.03 -10.33 -19.42
N ILE A 223 -30.20 -9.37 -19.86
CA ILE A 223 -30.63 -8.29 -20.76
C ILE A 223 -30.92 -8.82 -22.15
N GLY A 224 -30.10 -9.73 -22.66
CA GLY A 224 -30.35 -10.40 -23.94
C GLY A 224 -31.75 -10.99 -23.98
N MET A 225 -32.12 -11.76 -22.94
CA MET A 225 -33.45 -12.36 -22.80
C MET A 225 -34.57 -11.32 -22.66
N LEU A 226 -34.35 -10.26 -21.87
CA LEU A 226 -35.35 -9.21 -21.67
C LEU A 226 -35.58 -8.38 -22.95
N SER A 227 -34.54 -8.25 -23.78
CA SER A 227 -34.56 -7.40 -24.98
C SER A 227 -35.44 -7.96 -26.10
N GLU A 228 -35.67 -9.27 -26.08
CA GLU A 228 -36.58 -9.96 -27.01
C GLU A 228 -38.06 -9.74 -26.65
N THR A 229 -38.35 -9.30 -25.42
CA THR A 229 -39.73 -9.20 -24.90
C THR A 229 -40.21 -7.77 -24.66
N VAL A 230 -39.30 -6.81 -24.40
CA VAL A 230 -39.64 -5.42 -24.07
C VAL A 230 -38.67 -4.44 -24.73
N GLU A 231 -39.17 -3.28 -25.20
CA GLU A 231 -38.30 -2.17 -25.62
C GLU A 231 -37.57 -1.53 -24.43
N ILE A 232 -36.37 -2.05 -24.15
CA ILE A 232 -35.55 -1.71 -22.98
C ILE A 232 -35.16 -0.22 -22.90
N VAL A 233 -34.95 0.43 -24.05
CA VAL A 233 -34.38 1.80 -24.12
C VAL A 233 -35.31 2.84 -23.49
N HIS A 234 -36.63 2.63 -23.57
CA HIS A 234 -37.62 3.58 -23.09
C HIS A 234 -38.04 3.34 -21.64
N SER A 235 -37.83 2.14 -21.09
CA SER A 235 -38.24 1.79 -19.74
C SER A 235 -37.36 2.46 -18.68
N TRP A 236 -37.92 3.39 -17.91
CA TRP A 236 -37.22 4.04 -16.80
C TRP A 236 -36.84 3.07 -15.69
N LEU A 237 -37.69 2.06 -15.42
CA LEU A 237 -37.47 1.09 -14.36
C LEU A 237 -36.22 0.23 -14.64
N TYR A 238 -36.02 -0.15 -15.90
CA TYR A 238 -34.80 -0.81 -16.35
C TYR A 238 -33.56 0.05 -16.10
N GLN A 239 -33.61 1.32 -16.53
CA GLN A 239 -32.48 2.25 -16.42
C GLN A 239 -32.05 2.46 -14.97
N TYR A 240 -33.00 2.60 -14.04
CA TYR A 240 -32.73 2.70 -12.61
C TYR A 240 -32.17 1.40 -12.01
N ALA A 241 -32.76 0.24 -12.35
CA ALA A 241 -32.33 -1.04 -11.81
C ALA A 241 -30.89 -1.38 -12.22
N VAL A 242 -30.56 -1.22 -13.51
CA VAL A 242 -29.22 -1.48 -14.03
C VAL A 242 -28.21 -0.49 -13.48
N THR A 243 -28.55 0.79 -13.43
CA THR A 243 -27.64 1.81 -12.87
C THR A 243 -27.37 1.54 -11.39
N GLY A 244 -28.40 1.20 -10.60
CA GLY A 244 -28.24 0.82 -9.20
C GLY A 244 -27.34 -0.40 -9.02
N PHE A 245 -27.53 -1.45 -9.82
CA PHE A 245 -26.68 -2.63 -9.83
C PHE A 245 -25.21 -2.31 -10.12
N LEU A 246 -24.93 -1.50 -11.15
CA LEU A 246 -23.57 -1.09 -11.49
C LEU A 246 -22.92 -0.21 -10.42
N ILE A 247 -23.70 0.64 -9.74
CA ILE A 247 -23.21 1.42 -8.58
C ILE A 247 -22.83 0.49 -7.43
N VAL A 248 -23.66 -0.51 -7.12
CA VAL A 248 -23.33 -1.51 -6.08
C VAL A 248 -22.04 -2.25 -6.43
N ILE A 249 -21.85 -2.64 -7.69
CA ILE A 249 -20.59 -3.23 -8.15
C ILE A 249 -19.40 -2.29 -7.90
N LEU A 250 -19.52 -1.00 -8.23
CA LEU A 250 -18.46 -0.03 -7.99
C LEU A 250 -18.13 0.13 -6.49
N ILE A 251 -19.15 0.08 -5.63
CA ILE A 251 -18.97 0.08 -4.17
C ILE A 251 -18.24 -1.18 -3.70
N VAL A 252 -18.64 -2.36 -4.17
CA VAL A 252 -17.96 -3.63 -3.83
C VAL A 252 -16.49 -3.59 -4.26
N LEU A 253 -16.19 -3.09 -5.45
CA LEU A 253 -14.82 -2.92 -5.92
C LEU A 253 -14.03 -1.93 -5.04
N MET A 254 -14.66 -0.86 -4.56
CA MET A 254 -14.04 0.10 -3.65
C MET A 254 -13.74 -0.52 -2.28
N GLU A 255 -14.68 -1.22 -1.66
CA GLU A 255 -14.49 -1.87 -0.35
C GLU A 255 -13.43 -2.98 -0.43
N THR A 256 -13.40 -3.74 -1.52
CA THR A 256 -12.35 -4.74 -1.76
C THR A 256 -10.96 -4.11 -1.77
N MET A 257 -10.83 -2.90 -2.33
CA MET A 257 -9.56 -2.18 -2.32
C MET A 257 -9.21 -1.65 -0.93
N LYS A 258 -10.19 -1.18 -0.15
CA LYS A 258 -9.97 -0.68 1.21
C LYS A 258 -9.33 -1.73 2.14
N GLY A 259 -9.63 -3.01 1.93
CA GLY A 259 -8.96 -4.12 2.64
C GLY A 259 -7.43 -4.12 2.47
N MET A 260 -6.89 -3.55 1.38
CA MET A 260 -5.45 -3.38 1.17
C MET A 260 -4.82 -2.26 2.01
N LYS A 261 -5.60 -1.49 2.76
CA LYS A 261 -5.07 -0.47 3.68
C LYS A 261 -4.54 -1.11 4.98
N ALA A 262 -4.70 -2.41 5.19
CA ALA A 262 -4.06 -3.11 6.30
C ALA A 262 -2.56 -2.79 6.29
N SER A 263 -2.04 -2.30 7.42
CA SER A 263 -0.65 -1.89 7.54
C SER A 263 0.27 -3.08 7.33
N TRP A 264 1.38 -2.86 6.63
CA TRP A 264 2.47 -3.83 6.51
C TRP A 264 3.19 -4.10 7.84
N PHE A 265 2.89 -3.30 8.87
CA PHE A 265 3.32 -3.49 10.24
C PHE A 265 2.10 -3.90 11.06
N GLY A 266 2.15 -5.04 11.76
CA GLY A 266 1.12 -5.36 12.73
C GLY A 266 1.20 -4.38 13.89
N GLU A 267 0.08 -3.72 14.24
CA GLU A 267 0.02 -2.91 15.47
C GLU A 267 0.29 -3.78 16.71
N GLU A 268 -0.08 -5.07 16.64
CA GLU A 268 0.21 -6.08 17.67
C GLU A 268 1.71 -6.40 17.83
N GLU A 269 2.53 -6.08 16.83
CA GLU A 269 3.99 -6.33 16.82
C GLU A 269 4.77 -5.11 17.32
N CYS A 270 4.09 -4.00 17.62
CA CYS A 270 4.70 -2.77 18.11
C CYS A 270 4.70 -2.75 19.65
N ILE A 271 5.84 -2.39 20.23
CA ILE A 271 5.98 -2.20 21.69
C ILE A 271 5.78 -0.71 21.99
N ASP A 272 4.75 -0.40 22.76
CA ASP A 272 4.49 0.95 23.28
C ASP A 272 5.63 1.47 24.20
#